data_AF-A0A1B3W5U6-F1
#
_entry.id   AF-A0A1B3W5U6-F1
#
_cell.length_a   1.000
_cell.length_b   1.000
_cell.length_c   1.000
_cell.angle_alpha   90.00
_cell.angle_beta   90.00
_cell.angle_gamma   90.00
#
_symmetry.space_group_name_H-M   'P 1'
#
loop_
_entity.id
_entity.type
_entity.pdbx_description
1 polymer ?
#
loop_
_entity_poly.entity_id
_entity_poly.type
_entity_poly.pdbx_seq_one_letter_code
_entity_poly.pdbx_strand_id
1 'polypeptide(L)'
;MKYRLISLFTAQIARLLGLVRYVEPVQLEGQSRPQWALLVRGRGFTRILRDQPLLSPSLLRTVDPTAPRPMRFLARRAAVGYAQSVGLLKQQRLWTVRGN
;
A
#
# COMPACT_ATOMS: atom_id res chain seq x y z
N MET A 1 1.17 17.81 1.54
CA MET A 1 0.10 17.67 0.52
C MET A 1 -0.97 16.69 1.02
N LYS A 2 -2.28 16.94 0.79
CA LYS A 2 -3.37 16.04 1.21
C LYS A 2 -3.69 15.03 0.10
N TYR A 3 -3.58 13.73 0.38
CA TYR A 3 -3.94 12.66 -0.56
C TYR A 3 -5.28 12.02 -0.18
N ARG A 4 -6.12 11.73 -1.17
CA ARG A 4 -7.34 10.92 -0.96
C ARG A 4 -6.96 9.43 -0.91
N LEU A 5 -7.82 8.63 -0.31
CA LEU A 5 -7.63 7.19 -0.15
C LEU A 5 -8.20 6.41 -1.35
N ILE A 6 -7.60 5.26 -1.66
CA ILE A 6 -8.09 4.27 -2.64
C ILE A 6 -8.12 2.89 -2.01
N SER A 7 -9.17 2.10 -2.28
CA SER A 7 -9.22 0.71 -1.80
C SER A 7 -8.24 -0.17 -2.59
N LEU A 8 -7.78 -1.27 -2.00
CA LEU A 8 -6.94 -2.24 -2.70
C LEU A 8 -7.62 -2.77 -3.97
N PHE A 9 -8.90 -3.12 -3.87
CA PHE A 9 -9.69 -3.61 -4.99
C PHE A 9 -9.72 -2.61 -6.16
N THR A 10 -10.02 -1.34 -5.87
CA THR A 10 -10.01 -0.28 -6.89
C THR A 10 -8.62 -0.09 -7.49
N ALA A 11 -7.56 -0.16 -6.68
CA ALA A 11 -6.18 -0.05 -7.16
C ALA A 11 -5.78 -1.23 -8.06
N GLN A 12 -6.24 -2.44 -7.76
CA GLN A 12 -6.00 -3.64 -8.58
C GLN A 12 -6.75 -3.56 -9.91
N ILE A 13 -8.02 -3.14 -9.92
CA ILE A 13 -8.77 -2.88 -11.17
C ILE A 13 -8.06 -1.82 -12.00
N ALA A 14 -7.68 -0.69 -11.38
CA ALA A 14 -6.96 0.37 -12.09
C ALA A 14 -5.64 -0.13 -12.69
N ARG A 15 -4.94 -1.04 -12.01
CA ARG A 15 -3.72 -1.68 -12.55
C ARG A 15 -4.04 -2.60 -13.72
N LEU A 16 -5.07 -3.45 -13.62
CA LEU A 16 -5.51 -4.33 -14.71
C LEU A 16 -5.89 -3.54 -15.97
N LEU A 17 -6.52 -2.38 -15.79
CA LEU A 17 -6.87 -1.46 -16.87
C LEU A 17 -5.70 -0.59 -17.36
N GLY A 18 -4.47 -0.83 -16.89
CA GLY A 18 -3.29 -0.06 -17.29
C GLY A 18 -3.28 1.41 -16.83
N LEU A 19 -4.13 1.77 -15.87
CA LEU A 19 -4.22 3.14 -15.36
C LEU A 19 -3.15 3.44 -14.31
N VAL A 20 -2.66 2.44 -13.59
CA VAL A 20 -1.57 2.61 -12.60
C VAL A 20 -0.24 2.72 -13.33
N ARG A 21 0.46 3.85 -13.15
CA ARG A 21 1.78 4.10 -13.74
C ARG A 21 2.90 3.59 -12.84
N TYR A 22 2.81 3.89 -11.55
CA TYR A 22 3.75 3.40 -10.55
C TYR A 22 3.13 3.42 -9.15
N VAL A 23 3.72 2.59 -8.28
CA VAL A 23 3.38 2.50 -6.87
C VAL A 23 4.68 2.68 -6.10
N GLU A 24 4.68 3.56 -5.10
CA GLU A 24 5.88 3.85 -4.32
C GLU A 24 5.58 3.92 -2.82
N PRO A 25 6.53 3.49 -1.98
CA PRO A 25 6.43 3.69 -0.54
C PRO A 25 6.74 5.16 -0.21
N VAL A 26 5.85 5.81 0.53
CA VAL A 26 6.01 7.20 1.00
C VAL A 26 5.99 7.27 2.52
N GLN A 27 6.77 8.16 3.11
CA GLN A 27 6.76 8.39 4.55
C GLN A 27 5.57 9.30 4.91
N LEU A 28 4.84 8.94 5.96
CA LEU A 28 3.76 9.75 6.52
C LEU A 28 4.36 10.80 7.48
N GLU A 29 4.06 12.06 7.22
CA GLU A 29 4.43 13.19 8.07
C GLU A 29 3.54 13.26 9.33
N GLY A 30 4.06 13.85 10.41
CA GLY A 30 3.29 14.14 11.63
C GLY A 30 3.06 12.94 12.55
N GLN A 31 3.87 11.88 12.46
CA GLN A 31 3.85 10.75 13.40
C GLN A 31 5.12 10.74 14.24
N SER A 32 5.00 10.46 15.55
CA SER A 32 6.15 10.36 16.47
C SER A 32 7.14 9.24 16.11
N ARG A 33 6.71 8.27 15.29
CA ARG A 33 7.56 7.23 14.71
C ARG A 33 7.41 7.24 13.18
N PRO A 34 8.49 7.03 12.42
CA PRO A 34 8.42 6.98 10.96
C PRO A 34 7.48 5.85 10.53
N GLN A 35 6.40 6.22 9.87
CA GLN A 35 5.44 5.28 9.27
C GLN A 35 5.46 5.44 7.76
N TRP A 36 5.33 4.32 7.07
CA TRP A 36 5.30 4.26 5.61
C TRP A 36 3.89 3.94 5.13
N ALA A 37 3.52 4.47 3.97
CA ALA A 37 2.28 4.15 3.25
C ALA A 37 2.60 3.86 1.79
N LEU A 38 1.60 3.38 1.05
CA LEU A 38 1.71 3.16 -0.39
C LEU A 38 0.97 4.26 -1.16
N LEU A 39 1.72 5.01 -1.98
CA LEU A 39 1.18 5.98 -2.91
C LEU A 39 0.98 5.31 -4.27
N VAL A 40 -0.26 5.30 -4.74
CA VAL A 40 -0.63 4.80 -6.07
C VAL A 40 -0.76 6.00 -7.00
N ARG A 41 0.13 6.08 -7.99
CA ARG A 41 0.07 7.11 -9.05
C ARG A 41 -0.44 6.47 -10.33
N GLY A 42 -1.57 6.96 -10.80
CA GLY A 42 -2.18 6.52 -12.04
C GLY A 42 -2.55 7.68 -12.95
N ARG A 43 -3.10 7.35 -14.12
CA ARG A 43 -3.56 8.32 -15.11
C ARG A 43 -4.74 9.10 -14.54
N GLY A 44 -4.51 10.36 -14.19
CA GLY A 44 -5.52 11.27 -13.63
C GLY A 44 -5.79 11.09 -12.12
N PHE A 45 -4.99 10.29 -11.41
CA PHE A 45 -5.15 10.16 -9.96
C PHE A 45 -3.85 9.89 -9.21
N THR A 46 -3.79 10.46 -8.01
CA THR A 46 -2.76 10.18 -7.01
C THR A 46 -3.47 9.94 -5.68
N ARG A 47 -3.33 8.73 -5.13
CA ARG A 47 -4.09 8.25 -3.98
C ARG A 47 -3.24 7.39 -3.07
N ILE A 48 -3.48 7.45 -1.76
CA ILE A 48 -2.85 6.55 -0.79
C ILE A 48 -3.71 5.29 -0.63
N LEU A 49 -3.07 4.13 -0.57
CA LEU A 49 -3.76 2.88 -0.32
C LEU A 49 -4.44 2.90 1.06
N ARG A 50 -5.73 2.58 1.08
CA ARG A 50 -6.55 2.48 2.30
C ARG A 50 -6.25 1.18 3.04
N ASP A 51 -6.18 1.26 4.36
CA ASP A 51 -6.21 0.10 5.26
C ASP A 51 -7.58 -0.58 5.14
N GLN A 52 -7.60 -1.88 4.89
CA GLN A 52 -8.83 -2.67 5.02
C GLN A 52 -8.93 -3.13 6.47
N PRO A 53 -9.94 -2.70 7.24
CA PRO A 53 -10.14 -3.23 8.56
C PRO A 53 -10.41 -4.74 8.43
N LEU A 54 -9.51 -5.55 8.98
CA LEU A 54 -9.81 -6.94 9.29
C LEU A 54 -10.88 -6.88 10.37
N LEU A 55 -12.12 -7.21 10.00
CA LEU A 55 -13.24 -7.35 10.94
C LEU A 55 -12.98 -8.63 11.75
N SER A 56 -12.10 -8.54 12.74
CA SER A 56 -11.89 -9.58 13.73
C SER A 56 -12.48 -9.09 15.05
N PRO A 57 -13.52 -9.75 15.60
CA PRO A 57 -14.13 -9.37 16.86
C PRO A 57 -13.17 -9.49 18.06
N SER A 58 -12.05 -10.20 17.90
CA SER A 58 -11.05 -10.47 18.93
C SER A 58 -9.83 -9.53 18.91
N LEU A 59 -9.74 -8.59 17.98
CA LEU A 59 -8.68 -7.58 17.96
C LEU A 59 -9.19 -6.25 18.52
N LEU A 60 -9.01 -6.05 19.83
CA LEU A 60 -9.24 -4.78 20.52
C LEU A 60 -8.45 -3.66 19.81
N ARG A 61 -9.14 -2.82 19.04
CA ARG A 61 -8.59 -1.55 18.51
C ARG A 61 -9.28 -0.39 19.23
N THR A 62 -8.48 0.46 19.88
CA THR A 62 -8.91 1.67 20.59
C THR A 62 -9.33 2.82 19.67
N VAL A 63 -9.24 2.63 18.35
CA VAL A 63 -9.53 3.63 17.31
C VAL A 63 -10.65 3.11 16.44
N ASP A 64 -11.64 3.97 16.15
CA ASP A 64 -12.80 3.67 15.30
C ASP A 64 -12.43 2.72 14.14
N PRO A 65 -12.97 1.49 14.14
CA PRO A 65 -12.61 0.48 13.15
C PRO A 65 -13.12 0.82 11.75
N THR A 66 -14.10 1.72 11.63
CA THR A 66 -14.79 2.05 10.38
C THR A 66 -14.14 3.23 9.64
N ALA A 67 -13.40 4.07 10.37
CA ALA A 67 -12.78 5.27 9.80
C ALA A 67 -11.78 4.91 8.68
N PRO A 68 -11.93 5.47 7.47
CA PRO A 68 -11.00 5.23 6.38
C PRO A 68 -9.63 5.81 6.71
N ARG A 69 -8.61 4.96 6.81
CA ARG A 69 -7.24 5.34 7.14
C ARG A 69 -6.24 4.82 6.10
N PRO A 70 -5.08 5.46 5.93
CA PRO A 70 -4.03 4.95 5.08
C PRO A 70 -3.48 3.63 5.66
N MET A 71 -3.14 2.69 4.77
CA MET A 71 -2.42 1.50 5.16
C MET A 71 -1.00 1.88 5.59
N ARG A 72 -0.62 1.46 6.81
CA ARG A 72 0.62 1.88 7.49
C ARG A 72 1.57 0.71 7.64
N PHE A 73 2.84 0.97 7.41
CA PHE A 73 3.93 0.02 7.55
C PHE A 73 5.02 0.61 8.44
N LEU A 74 5.64 -0.24 9.26
CA LEU A 74 6.74 0.18 10.14
C LEU A 74 8.05 0.42 9.38
N ALA A 75 8.18 -0.12 8.17
CA ALA A 75 9.38 0.01 7.35
C ALA A 75 9.04 0.11 5.86
N ARG A 76 9.89 0.83 5.11
CA ARG A 76 9.80 0.93 3.64
C ARG A 76 9.76 -0.45 2.97
N ARG A 77 10.61 -1.38 3.42
CA ARG A 77 10.69 -2.75 2.88
C ARG A 77 9.37 -3.52 3.07
N ALA A 78 8.70 -3.33 4.21
CA ALA A 78 7.41 -3.96 4.47
C ALA A 78 6.32 -3.43 3.51
N ALA A 79 6.31 -2.12 3.25
CA ALA A 79 5.39 -1.52 2.26
C ALA A 79 5.63 -2.09 0.85
N VAL A 80 6.90 -2.17 0.43
CA VAL A 80 7.28 -2.74 -0.88
C VAL A 80 6.89 -4.21 -0.98
N GLY A 81 7.24 -5.02 0.04
CA GLY A 81 6.93 -6.45 0.07
C GLY A 81 5.42 -6.71 0.04
N TYR A 82 4.64 -5.90 0.77
CA TYR A 82 3.19 -5.97 0.69
C TYR A 82 2.67 -5.62 -0.71
N ALA A 83 3.12 -4.50 -1.30
CA ALA A 83 2.70 -4.13 -2.65
C ALA A 83 3.04 -5.21 -3.70
N GLN A 84 4.15 -5.93 -3.52
CA GLN A 84 4.50 -7.08 -4.35
C GLN A 84 3.57 -8.28 -4.11
N SER A 85 3.21 -8.59 -2.86
CA SER A 85 2.36 -9.74 -2.54
C SER A 85 0.92 -9.57 -3.04
N VAL A 86 0.39 -8.34 -3.03
CA VAL A 86 -0.96 -8.04 -3.55
C VAL A 86 -0.98 -7.70 -5.04
N GLY A 87 0.15 -7.86 -5.73
CA GLY A 87 0.25 -7.62 -7.17
C GLY A 87 0.08 -6.15 -7.57
N LEU A 88 0.40 -5.19 -6.70
CA LEU A 88 0.48 -3.76 -7.01
C LEU A 88 1.86 -3.32 -7.49
N LEU A 89 2.92 -4.03 -7.10
CA LEU A 89 4.26 -3.97 -7.71
C LEU A 89 4.59 -5.26 -8.45
N LYS A 90 5.46 -5.19 -9.47
CA LYS A 90 5.97 -6.41 -10.12
C LYS A 90 7.00 -7.04 -9.17
N GLN A 91 6.90 -8.34 -8.92
CA GLN A 91 7.95 -9.05 -8.19
C GLN A 91 9.21 -9.06 -9.06
N GLN A 92 10.27 -8.39 -8.62
CA GLN A 92 11.59 -8.54 -9.21
C GLN A 92 12.22 -9.82 -8.63
N ARG A 93 11.80 -10.98 -9.14
CA ARG A 93 12.49 -12.25 -8.88
C ARG A 93 13.63 -12.38 -9.89
N LEU A 94 14.76 -11.74 -9.60
CA LEU A 94 16.04 -12.09 -10.22
C LEU A 94 16.55 -13.32 -9.47
N TRP A 95 16.30 -14.50 -10.02
CA TRP A 95 16.98 -15.70 -9.58
C TRP A 95 18.32 -15.76 -10.32
N THR A 96 19.42 -15.44 -9.63
CA THR A 96 20.74 -15.75 -10.15
C THR A 96 21.02 -17.21 -9.83
N VAL A 97 20.72 -18.12 -10.76
CA VAL A 97 21.16 -19.51 -10.66
C VAL A 97 22.66 -19.52 -10.94
N ARG A 98 23.46 -19.74 -9.90
CA ARG A 98 24.90 -20.01 -10.05
C ARG A 98 25.03 -21.50 -10.37
N GLY A 99 25.25 -21.82 -11.65
CA GLY A 99 25.61 -23.17 -12.07
C GLY A 99 26.98 -23.52 -11.49
N ASN A 100 27.10 -24.74 -10.95
CA ASN A 100 28.34 -25.36 -10.52
C ASN A 100 28.82 -26.32 -11.60
#